data_AF-A0A662TUZ4-F1
#
_entry.id   AF-A0A662TUZ4-F1
#
_cell.length_a   1.000
_cell.length_b   1.000
_cell.length_c   1.000
_cell.angle_alpha   90.00
_cell.angle_beta   90.00
_cell.angle_gamma   90.00
#
_symmetry.space_group_name_H-M   'P 1'
#
loop_
_entity.id
_entity.type
_entity.pdbx_description
1 polymer ?
#
loop_
_entity_poly.entity_id
_entity_poly.type
_entity_poly.pdbx_seq_one_letter_code
_entity_poly.pdbx_strand_id
1 'polypeptide(L)'
;CIHKILISLLLPPIFILIPYYMFPHPISNSYLAAMGALSGASIGIILERKYLKFSVEGTLMRRVLRYPLGMLILLIILLIIGKLGVILPILYTKYFILGLFISLLAPAMFQKLQL
;
A
#
# COMPACT_ATOMS: atom_id res chain seq x y z
N CYS A 1 -23.05 2.99 -0.27
CA CYS A 1 -21.82 2.29 0.16
C CYS A 1 -20.68 2.39 -0.88
N ILE A 2 -20.96 2.12 -2.15
CA ILE A 2 -20.02 2.19 -3.29
C ILE A 2 -19.45 3.61 -3.50
N HIS A 3 -20.27 4.65 -3.36
CA HIS A 3 -19.86 6.04 -3.57
C HIS A 3 -18.71 6.49 -2.63
N LYS A 4 -18.70 6.06 -1.36
CA LYS A 4 -17.60 6.37 -0.41
C LYS A 4 -16.29 5.66 -0.76
N ILE A 5 -16.35 4.46 -1.34
CA ILE A 5 -15.18 3.71 -1.80
C ILE A 5 -14.61 4.35 -3.06
N LEU A 6 -15.50 4.75 -3.98
CA LEU A 6 -15.13 5.45 -5.20
C LEU A 6 -14.41 6.78 -4.88
N ILE A 7 -14.95 7.55 -3.92
CA ILE A 7 -14.31 8.78 -3.43
C ILE A 7 -12.95 8.48 -2.79
N SER A 8 -12.83 7.47 -1.91
CA SER A 8 -11.52 7.11 -1.32
C SER A 8 -10.50 6.61 -2.33
N LEU A 9 -10.94 6.05 -3.45
CA LEU A 9 -10.08 5.58 -4.54
C LEU A 9 -9.60 6.74 -5.44
N LEU A 10 -10.46 7.75 -5.64
CA LEU A 10 -10.18 8.94 -6.44
C LEU A 10 -9.43 10.04 -5.68
N LEU A 11 -9.60 10.13 -4.36
CA LEU A 11 -8.97 11.16 -3.52
C LEU A 11 -7.43 11.15 -3.60
N PRO A 12 -6.71 10.01 -3.51
CA PRO A 12 -5.26 10.00 -3.64
C PRO A 12 -4.70 10.46 -4.99
N PRO A 13 -5.19 10.02 -6.16
CA PRO A 13 -4.71 10.56 -7.45
C PRO A 13 -5.01 12.06 -7.59
N ILE A 14 -6.13 12.55 -7.05
CA ILE A 14 -6.44 14.00 -7.02
C ILE A 14 -5.46 14.75 -6.11
N PHE A 15 -5.10 14.18 -4.96
CA PHE A 15 -4.14 14.77 -4.02
C PHE A 15 -2.71 14.83 -4.58
N ILE A 16 -2.40 14.04 -5.62
CA ILE A 16 -1.10 14.05 -6.31
C ILE A 16 -1.05 15.10 -7.41
N LEU A 17 -2.18 15.31 -8.11
CA LEU A 17 -2.28 16.35 -9.13
C LEU A 17 -2.03 17.74 -8.53
N ILE A 18 -2.50 18.00 -7.30
CA ILE A 18 -2.38 19.32 -6.66
C ILE A 18 -0.90 19.74 -6.45
N PRO A 19 -0.03 18.97 -5.77
CA PRO A 19 1.39 19.30 -5.63
C PRO A 19 2.16 19.23 -6.94
N TYR A 20 1.77 18.36 -7.87
CA TYR A 20 2.37 18.29 -9.21
C TYR A 20 2.25 19.63 -9.95
N TYR A 21 1.07 20.25 -9.90
CA TYR A 21 0.85 21.58 -10.49
C TYR A 21 1.44 22.71 -9.64
N MET A 22 1.54 22.54 -8.32
CA MET A 22 2.02 23.59 -7.40
C MET A 22 3.55 23.69 -7.31
N PHE A 23 4.29 22.59 -7.55
CA PHE A 23 5.74 22.53 -7.48
C PHE A 23 6.35 21.96 -8.77
N PRO A 24 6.49 22.78 -9.84
CA PRO A 24 7.02 22.34 -11.15
C PRO A 24 8.54 22.02 -11.16
N HIS A 25 9.21 22.05 -10.01
CA HIS A 25 10.61 21.61 -9.86
C HIS A 25 10.72 20.09 -9.97
N PRO A 26 11.90 19.54 -10.32
CA PRO A 26 12.05 18.11 -10.57
C PRO A 26 11.57 17.33 -9.35
N ILE A 27 10.39 16.75 -9.47
CA ILE A 27 9.77 15.95 -8.44
C ILE A 27 10.73 14.81 -8.19
N SER A 28 11.41 14.84 -7.05
CA SER A 28 12.36 13.79 -6.70
C SER A 28 11.64 12.44 -6.75
N ASN A 29 12.34 11.41 -7.22
CA ASN A 29 11.82 10.04 -7.23
C ASN A 29 11.27 9.62 -5.85
N SER A 30 11.90 10.14 -4.78
CA SER A 30 11.48 9.96 -3.39
C SER A 30 10.08 10.51 -3.09
N TYR A 31 9.70 11.64 -3.70
CA TYR A 31 8.37 12.23 -3.51
C TYR A 31 7.26 11.36 -4.09
N LEU A 32 7.42 10.88 -5.33
CA LEU A 32 6.45 9.98 -5.95
C LEU A 32 6.37 8.63 -5.24
N ALA A 33 7.50 8.15 -4.71
CA ALA A 33 7.53 6.95 -3.90
C ALA A 33 6.72 7.11 -2.60
N ALA A 34 6.95 8.21 -1.87
CA ALA A 34 6.21 8.51 -0.66
C ALA A 34 4.71 8.69 -0.94
N MET A 35 4.36 9.45 -1.98
CA MET A 35 2.98 9.66 -2.39
C MET A 35 2.28 8.35 -2.73
N GLY A 36 2.92 7.48 -3.53
CA GLY A 36 2.40 6.16 -3.88
C GLY A 36 2.19 5.30 -2.64
N ALA A 37 3.21 5.16 -1.80
CA ALA A 37 3.11 4.34 -0.60
C ALA A 37 1.99 4.82 0.34
N LEU A 38 1.89 6.13 0.59
CA LEU A 38 0.89 6.70 1.48
C LEU A 38 -0.53 6.58 0.93
N SER A 39 -0.73 6.82 -0.38
CA SER A 39 -2.05 6.68 -0.99
C SER A 39 -2.52 5.22 -1.00
N GLY A 40 -1.64 4.30 -1.40
CA GLY A 40 -1.92 2.86 -1.36
C GLY A 40 -2.23 2.38 0.04
N ALA A 41 -1.43 2.78 1.03
CA ALA A 41 -1.63 2.44 2.43
C ALA A 41 -2.95 2.98 2.99
N SER A 42 -3.29 4.24 2.67
CA SER A 42 -4.52 4.88 3.14
C SER A 42 -5.76 4.12 2.64
N ILE A 43 -5.79 3.79 1.34
CA ILE A 43 -6.87 2.99 0.75
C ILE A 43 -6.91 1.62 1.41
N GLY A 44 -5.77 0.95 1.51
CA GLY A 44 -5.73 -0.40 2.08
C GLY A 44 -6.17 -0.45 3.53
N ILE A 45 -5.83 0.54 4.37
CA ILE A 45 -6.33 0.64 5.75
C ILE A 45 -7.86 0.82 5.78
N ILE A 46 -8.41 1.68 4.91
CA ILE A 46 -9.86 1.91 4.84
C ILE A 46 -10.58 0.63 4.42
N LEU A 47 -10.06 -0.09 3.42
CA LEU A 47 -10.63 -1.36 2.96
C LEU A 47 -10.48 -2.45 4.01
N GLU A 48 -9.32 -2.54 4.67
CA GLU A 48 -9.03 -3.53 5.71
C GLU A 48 -10.06 -3.40 6.85
N ARG A 49 -10.21 -2.19 7.41
CA ARG A 49 -11.18 -1.93 8.48
C ARG A 49 -12.61 -2.26 8.08
N LYS A 50 -12.96 -2.06 6.81
CA LYS A 50 -14.33 -2.22 6.32
C LYS A 50 -14.67 -3.67 5.97
N TYR A 51 -13.73 -4.40 5.37
CA TYR A 51 -13.97 -5.73 4.79
C TYR A 51 -13.33 -6.87 5.57
N LEU A 52 -12.15 -6.65 6.16
CA LEU A 52 -11.42 -7.71 6.84
C LEU A 52 -11.61 -7.68 8.35
N LYS A 53 -11.75 -6.49 8.95
CA LYS A 53 -11.83 -6.30 10.41
C LYS A 53 -10.74 -7.13 11.11
N PHE A 54 -9.50 -6.99 10.64
CA PHE A 54 -8.42 -7.85 11.07
C PHE A 54 -8.21 -7.70 12.59
N SER A 55 -8.42 -8.79 13.33
CA SER A 55 -8.09 -8.83 14.76
C SER A 55 -6.72 -9.47 14.95
N VAL A 56 -5.96 -8.90 15.89
CA VAL A 56 -4.64 -9.42 16.30
C VAL A 56 -4.78 -10.52 17.35
N GLU A 57 -6.01 -10.95 17.66
CA GLU A 57 -6.29 -12.07 18.57
C GLU A 57 -5.63 -13.36 18.08
N GLY A 58 -4.76 -13.92 18.92
CA GLY A 58 -3.97 -15.11 18.60
C GLY A 58 -2.84 -15.33 19.62
N THR A 59 -2.21 -16.50 19.58
CA THR A 59 -1.08 -16.83 20.46
C THR A 59 0.16 -16.00 20.10
N LEU A 60 1.01 -15.70 21.10
CA LEU A 60 2.26 -14.95 20.91
C LEU A 60 3.11 -15.48 19.74
N MET A 61 3.18 -16.80 19.57
CA MET A 61 3.91 -17.45 18.47
C MET A 61 3.36 -17.09 17.09
N ARG A 62 2.03 -17.03 16.92
CA ARG A 62 1.42 -16.64 15.64
C ARG A 62 1.70 -15.18 15.31
N ARG A 63 1.69 -14.31 16.33
CA ARG A 63 2.05 -12.89 16.18
C ARG A 63 3.50 -12.69 15.74
N VAL A 64 4.43 -13.50 16.27
CA VAL A 64 5.84 -13.47 15.86
C VAL A 64 6.01 -13.98 14.44
N LEU A 65 5.30 -15.03 14.03
CA LEU A 65 5.37 -15.59 12.67
C LEU A 65 4.90 -14.63 11.57
N ARG A 66 4.04 -13.66 11.88
CA ARG A 66 3.59 -12.63 10.91
C ARG A 66 4.75 -11.77 10.40
N TYR A 67 5.74 -11.47 11.25
CA TYR A 67 6.88 -10.63 10.89
C TYR A 67 7.77 -11.22 9.80
N PRO A 68 8.37 -12.41 9.97
CA PRO A 68 9.22 -13.00 8.94
C PRO A 68 8.43 -13.30 7.66
N LEU A 69 7.16 -13.70 7.79
CA LEU A 69 6.32 -14.04 6.64
C LEU A 69 5.93 -12.77 5.85
N GLY A 70 5.54 -11.70 6.52
CA GLY A 70 5.31 -10.40 5.90
C GLY A 70 6.57 -9.80 5.27
N MET A 71 7.72 -9.91 5.96
CA MET A 71 9.00 -9.42 5.46
C MET A 71 9.46 -10.18 4.21
N LEU A 72 9.30 -11.51 4.20
CA LEU A 72 9.65 -12.35 3.04
C LEU A 72 8.80 -11.97 1.83
N ILE A 73 7.49 -11.80 2.00
CA ILE A 73 6.62 -11.40 0.89
C ILE A 73 6.94 -9.98 0.42
N LEU A 74 7.21 -9.05 1.34
CA LEU A 74 7.60 -7.69 1.00
C LEU A 74 8.87 -7.66 0.14
N LEU A 75 9.87 -8.47 0.49
CA LEU A 75 11.11 -8.59 -0.28
C LEU A 75 10.87 -9.16 -1.68
N ILE A 76 10.03 -10.18 -1.82
CA ILE A 76 9.64 -10.73 -3.13
C ILE A 76 8.99 -9.65 -3.99
N ILE A 77 8.04 -8.91 -3.41
CA ILE A 77 7.37 -7.81 -4.10
C ILE A 77 8.38 -6.76 -4.52
N LEU A 78 9.29 -6.34 -3.63
CA LEU A 78 10.32 -5.36 -3.92
C LEU A 78 11.25 -5.81 -5.07
N LEU A 79 11.59 -7.10 -5.15
CA LEU A 79 12.40 -7.66 -6.23
C LEU A 79 11.68 -7.67 -7.57
N ILE A 80 10.40 -8.07 -7.59
CA ILE A 80 9.56 -8.07 -8.80
C ILE A 80 9.38 -6.63 -9.29
N ILE A 81 9.02 -5.75 -8.37
CA ILE A 81 8.78 -4.32 -8.60
C ILE A 81 10.07 -3.62 -9.01
N GLY A 82 11.22 -4.00 -8.44
CA GLY A 82 12.55 -3.46 -8.75
C GLY A 82 12.95 -3.62 -10.21
N LYS A 83 12.44 -4.63 -10.91
CA LYS A 83 12.69 -4.84 -12.35
C LYS A 83 11.92 -3.88 -13.27
N LEU A 84 10.89 -3.20 -12.76
CA LEU A 84 10.17 -2.18 -13.53
C LEU A 84 10.96 -0.87 -13.59
N GLY A 85 10.99 -0.25 -14.78
CA GLY A 85 11.71 0.99 -15.06
C GLY A 85 11.32 2.18 -14.18
N VAL A 86 12.12 3.24 -14.24
CA VAL A 86 12.05 4.42 -13.34
C VAL A 86 11.16 5.53 -13.92
N ILE A 87 10.21 5.20 -14.79
CA ILE A 87 9.33 6.18 -15.42
C ILE A 87 8.36 6.70 -14.35
N LEU A 88 8.15 8.02 -14.25
CA LEU A 88 7.37 8.68 -13.18
C LEU A 88 6.04 7.98 -12.80
N PRO A 89 5.11 7.65 -13.73
CA PRO A 89 3.86 6.94 -13.40
C PRO A 89 4.08 5.50 -12.94
N ILE A 90 5.13 4.83 -13.43
CA ILE A 90 5.50 3.49 -12.99
C ILE A 90 6.00 3.57 -11.54
N LEU A 91 6.83 4.56 -11.22
CA LEU A 91 7.35 4.75 -9.87
C LEU A 91 6.21 4.92 -8.86
N TYR A 92 5.27 5.82 -9.15
CA TYR A 92 4.09 6.00 -8.31
C TYR A 92 3.31 4.68 -8.13
N THR A 93 3.03 3.97 -9.23
CA THR A 93 2.24 2.74 -9.21
C THR A 93 2.95 1.62 -8.41
N LYS A 94 4.28 1.52 -8.51
CA LYS A 94 5.09 0.56 -7.75
C LYS A 94 4.90 0.74 -6.25
N TYR A 95 5.06 1.98 -5.77
CA TYR A 95 4.93 2.26 -4.34
C TYR A 95 3.47 2.27 -3.88
N PHE A 96 2.52 2.60 -4.76
CA PHE A 96 1.09 2.43 -4.51
C PHE A 96 0.72 0.98 -4.20
N ILE A 97 1.13 0.05 -5.07
CA ILE A 97 0.91 -1.38 -4.86
C ILE A 97 1.58 -1.84 -3.58
N LEU A 98 2.79 -1.34 -3.28
CA LEU A 98 3.51 -1.67 -2.05
C LEU A 98 2.74 -1.23 -0.80
N GLY A 99 2.27 0.02 -0.76
CA GLY A 99 1.48 0.55 0.36
C GLY A 99 0.17 -0.19 0.55
N LEU A 100 -0.54 -0.49 -0.55
CA LEU A 100 -1.78 -1.26 -0.54
C LEU A 100 -1.53 -2.70 -0.06
N PHE A 101 -0.42 -3.31 -0.47
CA PHE A 101 -0.07 -4.65 -0.04
C PHE A 101 0.14 -4.73 1.47
N ILE A 102 0.96 -3.84 2.03
CA ILE A 102 1.27 -3.82 3.46
C ILE A 102 0.01 -3.63 4.31
N SER A 103 -0.91 -2.79 3.84
CA SER A 103 -2.09 -2.37 4.59
C SER A 103 -3.32 -3.26 4.40
N LEU A 104 -3.44 -3.96 3.28
CA LEU A 104 -4.63 -4.76 2.94
C LEU A 104 -4.30 -6.23 2.68
N LEU A 105 -3.40 -6.51 1.73
CA LEU A 105 -3.15 -7.89 1.32
C LEU A 105 -2.44 -8.69 2.42
N ALA A 106 -1.48 -8.09 3.13
CA ALA A 106 -0.80 -8.76 4.22
C ALA A 106 -1.77 -9.17 5.36
N PRO A 107 -2.61 -8.26 5.91
CA PRO A 107 -3.67 -8.64 6.84
C PRO A 107 -4.62 -9.70 6.28
N ALA A 108 -4.99 -9.60 5.00
CA ALA A 108 -5.86 -10.59 4.33
C ALA A 108 -5.25 -11.98 4.28
N MET A 109 -3.96 -12.07 3.98
CA MET A 109 -3.23 -13.32 3.97
C MET A 109 -3.14 -13.90 5.38
N PHE A 110 -2.77 -13.09 6.38
CA PHE A 110 -2.67 -13.58 7.76
C PHE A 110 -4.02 -14.08 8.29
N GLN A 111 -5.11 -13.37 8.00
CA GLN A 111 -6.46 -13.82 8.37
C GLN A 111 -6.81 -15.16 7.74
N LYS A 112 -6.52 -15.35 6.45
CA LYS A 112 -6.77 -16.63 5.75
C LYS A 112 -5.90 -17.77 6.30
N LEU A 113 -4.67 -17.48 6.68
CA LEU A 113 -3.74 -18.44 7.27
C LEU A 113 -3.98 -18.66 8.78
N GLN A 114 -4.97 -17.98 9.38
CA GLN A 114 -5.25 -17.98 10.82
C GLN A 114 -4.02 -17.62 11.68
N LEU A 115 -3.12 -16.81 11.12
CA LEU A 115 -1.90 -16.33 11.74
C LEU A 115 -2.14 -15.02 12.45
#